data_AF-A0A8C4WRX1-F1
#
_entry.id   AF-A0A8C4WRX1-F1
#
_cell.length_a   1.000
_cell.length_b   1.000
_cell.length_c   1.000
_cell.angle_alpha   90.00
_cell.angle_beta   90.00
_cell.angle_gamma   90.00
#
_symmetry.space_group_name_H-M   'P 1'
#
loop_
_entity.id
_entity.type
_entity.pdbx_description
1 polymer ?
#
loop_
_entity_poly.entity_id
_entity_poly.type
_entity_poly.pdbx_seq_one_letter_code
_entity_poly.pdbx_strand_id
1 'polypeptide(L)'
;MSDPLTLLLGERVLRPPPQDGPPLAEEPTGQGSPWLETASLAGPGRLVGLYFSAQWCPPCRAFTARLAELYRTLRAQDQEHDRVHRFEVVLVSSDAEVRGWDEQRRSMPWGALPFEHRQRKFSLCRKFKVTTIPTLILLDSCDTHVLTKNGVATVTEDPHGLEFPWAPKPFAQTIAGPLIRPSGEMTDYGVLEDAHIGLYFSANWVLTASCMVHVDCAAELDNDKAHVQEIAFGRFVL
;
A
#
# COMPACT_ATOMS: atom_id res chain seq x y z
N MET A 1 6.18 -4.32 26.29
CA MET A 1 5.94 -3.15 25.41
C MET A 1 5.13 -3.67 24.23
N SER A 2 3.99 -3.06 23.90
CA SER A 2 3.19 -3.47 22.75
C SER A 2 3.97 -3.23 21.46
N ASP A 3 3.88 -4.13 20.48
CA ASP A 3 4.57 -3.98 19.20
C ASP A 3 4.04 -2.76 18.41
N PRO A 4 4.84 -2.19 17.49
CA PRO A 4 4.45 -0.99 16.75
C PRO A 4 3.14 -1.12 15.98
N LEU A 5 2.85 -2.30 15.42
CA LEU A 5 1.62 -2.54 14.68
C LEU A 5 0.40 -2.56 15.60
N THR A 6 0.52 -3.18 16.79
CA THR A 6 -0.51 -3.14 17.84
C THR A 6 -0.78 -1.72 18.34
N LEU A 7 0.26 -0.86 18.45
CA LEU A 7 0.04 0.56 18.76
C LEU A 7 -0.76 1.28 17.66
N LEU A 8 -0.55 0.90 16.40
CA LEU A 8 -1.18 1.51 15.23
C LEU A 8 -2.64 1.04 15.05
N LEU A 9 -2.89 -0.27 15.13
CA LEU A 9 -4.19 -0.90 14.81
C LEU A 9 -5.00 -1.30 16.05
N GLY A 10 -4.38 -1.24 17.24
CA GLY A 10 -4.88 -1.75 18.52
C GLY A 10 -4.61 -3.23 18.74
N GLU A 11 -5.00 -3.73 19.91
CA GLU A 11 -4.81 -5.14 20.30
C GLU A 11 -5.42 -6.12 19.29
N ARG A 12 -6.59 -5.79 18.73
CA ARG A 12 -7.34 -6.71 17.86
C ARG A 12 -7.91 -6.04 16.63
N VAL A 13 -7.89 -6.81 15.54
CA VAL A 13 -8.63 -6.56 14.30
C VAL A 13 -9.62 -7.70 14.07
N LEU A 14 -10.54 -7.53 13.13
CA LEU A 14 -11.45 -8.60 12.73
C LEU A 14 -10.75 -9.54 11.76
N ARG A 15 -11.04 -10.84 11.91
CA ARG A 15 -10.62 -11.86 10.96
C ARG A 15 -11.30 -11.67 9.60
N PRO A 16 -10.68 -12.18 8.53
CA PRO A 16 -11.37 -12.36 7.26
C PRO A 16 -12.66 -13.15 7.45
N PRO A 17 -13.75 -12.80 6.76
CA PRO A 17 -14.95 -13.62 6.77
C PRO A 17 -14.66 -15.00 6.15
N PRO A 18 -15.38 -16.06 6.56
CA PRO A 18 -15.32 -17.36 5.90
C PRO A 18 -15.64 -17.20 4.41
N GLN A 19 -14.75 -17.67 3.54
CA GLN A 19 -14.95 -17.53 2.09
C GLN A 19 -15.85 -18.64 1.53
N ASP A 20 -15.93 -19.78 2.21
CA ASP A 20 -16.77 -20.94 1.88
C ASP A 20 -17.75 -21.24 3.03
N GLY A 21 -18.90 -20.57 3.06
CA GLY A 21 -19.93 -20.82 4.07
C GLY A 21 -21.25 -20.09 3.81
N PRO A 22 -22.39 -20.60 4.30
CA PRO A 22 -23.68 -19.93 4.14
C PRO A 22 -23.66 -18.54 4.82
N PRO A 23 -24.39 -17.55 4.28
CA PRO A 23 -24.47 -16.22 4.88
C PRO A 23 -25.01 -16.29 6.31
N LEU A 24 -24.42 -15.47 7.19
CA LEU A 24 -24.58 -15.16 8.63
C LEU A 24 -25.94 -15.32 9.36
N ALA A 25 -26.96 -15.98 8.78
CA ALA A 25 -28.18 -16.35 9.47
C ALA A 25 -28.00 -17.59 10.37
N GLU A 26 -26.96 -18.41 10.15
CA GLU A 26 -26.62 -19.54 11.01
C GLU A 26 -25.10 -19.59 11.22
N GLU A 27 -24.61 -18.89 12.25
CA GLU A 27 -23.27 -19.13 12.77
C GLU A 27 -23.27 -20.49 13.47
N PRO A 28 -22.56 -21.52 12.96
CA PRO A 28 -22.42 -22.76 13.70
C PRO A 28 -21.55 -22.46 14.93
N THR A 29 -22.02 -22.90 16.09
CA THR A 29 -21.50 -22.66 17.45
C THR A 29 -20.07 -23.17 17.73
N GLY A 30 -19.22 -23.32 16.71
CA GLY A 30 -17.85 -23.85 16.80
C GLY A 30 -16.76 -23.08 16.04
N GLN A 31 -17.04 -21.97 15.36
CA GLN A 31 -15.97 -21.16 14.75
C GLN A 31 -15.38 -20.19 15.78
N GLY A 32 -14.05 -20.24 15.95
CA GLY A 32 -13.33 -19.44 16.93
C GLY A 32 -13.60 -17.93 16.79
N SER A 33 -13.36 -17.19 17.87
CA SER A 33 -13.51 -15.73 18.00
C SER A 33 -13.34 -14.94 16.68
N PRO A 34 -14.23 -13.96 16.38
CA PRO A 34 -14.12 -13.12 15.17
C PRO A 34 -12.88 -12.21 15.18
N TRP A 35 -12.16 -12.20 16.29
CA TRP A 35 -11.01 -11.35 16.56
C TRP A 35 -9.69 -12.05 16.20
N LEU A 36 -8.79 -11.28 15.61
CA LEU A 36 -7.40 -11.61 15.40
C LEU A 36 -6.55 -10.68 16.26
N GLU A 37 -5.59 -11.23 17.01
CA GLU A 37 -4.61 -10.40 17.72
C GLU A 37 -3.71 -9.72 16.68
N THR A 38 -3.62 -8.39 16.72
CA THR A 38 -2.82 -7.60 15.78
C THR A 38 -1.35 -8.02 15.79
N ALA A 39 -0.83 -8.37 16.97
CA ALA A 39 0.54 -8.86 17.13
C ALA A 39 0.87 -10.09 16.25
N SER A 40 -0.13 -10.89 15.86
CA SER A 40 0.06 -12.04 14.96
C SER A 40 0.37 -11.66 13.51
N LEU A 41 0.06 -10.40 13.14
CA LEU A 41 0.37 -9.82 11.84
C LEU A 41 1.78 -9.20 11.81
N ALA A 42 2.38 -8.94 12.98
CA ALA A 42 3.69 -8.33 13.11
C ALA A 42 4.82 -9.35 13.01
N GLY A 43 5.93 -8.96 12.37
CA GLY A 43 7.19 -9.69 12.42
C GLY A 43 8.07 -9.51 11.18
N PRO A 44 9.31 -10.03 11.23
CA PRO A 44 10.24 -9.92 10.11
C PRO A 44 9.67 -10.51 8.83
N GLY A 45 9.83 -9.77 7.73
CA GLY A 45 9.35 -10.15 6.40
C GLY A 45 7.84 -10.06 6.20
N ARG A 46 7.06 -9.66 7.22
CA ARG A 46 5.61 -9.50 7.07
C ARG A 46 5.26 -8.08 6.67
N LEU A 47 4.43 -7.95 5.64
CA LEU A 47 3.89 -6.69 5.15
C LEU A 47 2.41 -6.59 5.46
N VAL A 48 1.98 -5.41 5.90
CA VAL A 48 0.57 -5.09 6.14
C VAL A 48 0.14 -3.92 5.24
N GLY A 49 -0.87 -4.17 4.41
CA GLY A 49 -1.56 -3.16 3.63
C GLY A 49 -2.71 -2.53 4.42
N LEU A 50 -2.64 -1.23 4.71
CA LEU A 50 -3.78 -0.47 5.22
C LEU A 50 -4.64 -0.02 4.04
N TYR A 51 -5.77 -0.67 3.85
CA TYR A 51 -6.65 -0.42 2.71
C TYR A 51 -7.80 0.51 3.10
N PHE A 52 -7.68 1.78 2.72
CA PHE A 52 -8.73 2.78 2.91
C PHE A 52 -9.71 2.72 1.76
N SER A 53 -10.95 2.34 2.06
CA SER A 53 -11.96 2.01 1.06
C SER A 53 -13.37 2.26 1.58
N ALA A 54 -14.38 2.14 0.71
CA ALA A 54 -15.78 2.11 1.13
C ALA A 54 -16.65 1.37 0.11
N GLN A 55 -17.77 0.80 0.57
CA GLN A 55 -18.71 0.08 -0.29
C GLN A 55 -19.40 1.00 -1.29
N TRP A 56 -19.77 2.20 -0.87
CA TRP A 56 -20.47 3.18 -1.73
C TRP A 56 -19.60 3.69 -2.90
N CYS A 57 -18.27 3.56 -2.80
CA CYS A 57 -17.28 4.10 -3.73
C CYS A 57 -17.05 3.16 -4.94
N PRO A 58 -17.44 3.53 -6.18
CA PRO A 58 -17.23 2.69 -7.36
C PRO A 58 -15.77 2.31 -7.67
N PRO A 59 -14.80 3.24 -7.70
CA PRO A 59 -13.39 2.86 -7.96
C PRO A 59 -12.84 1.95 -6.87
N CYS A 60 -13.32 2.09 -5.64
CA CYS A 60 -12.98 1.21 -4.53
C CYS A 60 -13.44 -0.23 -4.78
N ARG A 61 -14.68 -0.45 -5.20
CA ARG A 61 -15.19 -1.79 -5.52
C ARG A 61 -14.39 -2.46 -6.65
N ALA A 62 -14.05 -1.69 -7.70
CA ALA A 62 -13.23 -2.20 -8.79
C ALA A 62 -11.82 -2.60 -8.32
N PHE A 63 -11.18 -1.76 -7.50
CA PHE A 63 -9.86 -2.06 -6.95
C PHE A 63 -9.88 -3.24 -5.96
N THR A 64 -10.92 -3.36 -5.12
CA THR A 64 -11.07 -4.48 -4.19
C THR A 64 -11.02 -5.83 -4.89
N ALA A 65 -11.68 -5.97 -6.05
CA ALA A 65 -11.65 -7.22 -6.82
C ALA A 65 -10.22 -7.56 -7.30
N ARG A 66 -9.46 -6.57 -7.77
CA ARG A 66 -8.08 -6.74 -8.21
C ARG A 66 -7.14 -7.10 -7.05
N LEU A 67 -7.26 -6.40 -5.93
CA LEU A 67 -6.47 -6.66 -4.74
C LEU A 67 -6.79 -8.04 -4.15
N ALA A 68 -8.05 -8.48 -4.19
CA ALA A 68 -8.46 -9.82 -3.76
C ALA A 68 -7.80 -10.93 -4.58
N GLU A 69 -7.69 -10.76 -5.89
CA GLU A 69 -7.03 -11.73 -6.75
C GLU A 69 -5.53 -11.83 -6.43
N LEU A 70 -4.83 -10.69 -6.44
CA LEU A 70 -3.41 -10.64 -6.08
C LEU A 70 -3.14 -11.22 -4.69
N TYR A 71 -3.98 -10.87 -3.69
CA TYR A 71 -3.87 -11.40 -2.34
C TYR A 71 -3.95 -12.93 -2.32
N ARG A 72 -4.90 -13.53 -3.04
CA ARG A 72 -5.01 -15.01 -3.13
C ARG A 72 -3.79 -15.61 -3.82
N THR A 73 -3.30 -15.01 -4.90
CA THR A 73 -2.08 -15.45 -5.59
C THR A 73 -0.88 -15.45 -4.66
N LEU A 74 -0.64 -14.34 -3.94
CA LEU A 74 0.49 -14.24 -3.01
C LEU A 74 0.35 -15.26 -1.87
N ARG A 75 -0.86 -15.45 -1.33
CA ARG A 75 -1.13 -16.43 -0.26
C ARG A 75 -0.96 -17.88 -0.68
N ALA A 76 -1.30 -18.23 -1.92
CA ALA A 76 -1.06 -19.57 -2.44
C ALA A 76 0.45 -19.84 -2.57
N GLN A 77 1.20 -18.86 -3.08
CA GLN A 77 2.65 -18.95 -3.21
C GLN A 77 3.37 -19.06 -1.85
N ASP A 78 2.85 -18.42 -0.80
CA ASP A 78 3.36 -18.55 0.58
C ASP A 78 3.29 -19.99 1.12
N GLN A 79 2.37 -20.81 0.61
CA GLN A 79 2.17 -22.20 1.05
C GLN A 79 3.04 -23.19 0.27
N GLU A 80 3.34 -22.88 -0.99
CA GLU A 80 4.02 -23.80 -1.91
C GLU A 80 5.54 -23.70 -1.79
N HIS A 81 6.09 -22.52 -1.48
CA HIS A 81 7.53 -22.26 -1.43
C HIS A 81 7.92 -21.40 -0.22
N ASP A 82 9.18 -21.54 0.21
CA ASP A 82 9.88 -20.84 1.30
C ASP A 82 9.97 -19.31 1.09
N ARG A 83 8.83 -18.63 0.85
CA ARG A 83 8.80 -17.17 0.75
C ARG A 83 9.13 -16.57 2.10
N VAL A 84 10.16 -15.73 2.07
CA VAL A 84 10.62 -14.91 3.19
C VAL A 84 9.54 -13.90 3.62
N HIS A 85 8.65 -13.52 2.70
CA HIS A 85 7.68 -12.46 2.91
C HIS A 85 6.23 -12.93 2.91
N ARG A 86 5.42 -12.41 3.85
CA ARG A 86 3.96 -12.65 3.91
C ARG A 86 3.21 -11.35 3.74
N PHE A 87 2.07 -11.41 3.06
CA PHE A 87 1.22 -10.26 2.82
C PHE A 87 -0.13 -10.38 3.54
N GLU A 88 -0.49 -9.35 4.29
CA GLU A 88 -1.78 -9.20 4.97
C GLU A 88 -2.39 -7.83 4.66
N VAL A 89 -3.71 -7.74 4.71
CA VAL A 89 -4.43 -6.47 4.46
C VAL A 89 -5.44 -6.23 5.58
N VAL A 90 -5.54 -4.97 6.01
CA VAL A 90 -6.55 -4.54 6.98
C VAL A 90 -7.39 -3.45 6.35
N LEU A 91 -8.69 -3.72 6.18
CA LEU A 91 -9.66 -2.73 5.73
C LEU A 91 -9.81 -1.61 6.78
N VAL A 92 -9.65 -0.38 6.32
CA VAL A 92 -9.94 0.84 7.05
C VAL A 92 -11.10 1.55 6.36
N SER A 93 -12.32 1.09 6.65
CA SER A 93 -13.53 1.52 5.93
C SER A 93 -13.89 2.99 6.21
N SER A 94 -14.38 3.66 5.16
CA SER A 94 -14.98 4.99 5.20
C SER A 94 -16.50 4.97 5.07
N ASP A 95 -17.14 3.80 5.15
CA ASP A 95 -18.60 3.69 5.21
C ASP A 95 -19.15 4.39 6.47
N ALA A 96 -20.28 5.08 6.31
CA ALA A 96 -20.96 5.76 7.41
C ALA A 96 -21.90 4.81 8.19
N GLU A 97 -22.29 3.70 7.58
CA GLU A 97 -23.24 2.74 8.13
C GLU A 97 -22.63 1.34 8.23
N VAL A 98 -23.03 0.61 9.28
CA VAL A 98 -22.60 -0.77 9.54
C VAL A 98 -22.91 -1.67 8.36
N ARG A 99 -24.05 -1.47 7.68
CA ARG A 99 -24.47 -2.28 6.55
C ARG A 99 -23.46 -2.23 5.39
N GLY A 100 -23.11 -1.04 4.93
CA GLY A 100 -22.13 -0.87 3.84
C GLY A 100 -20.76 -1.42 4.23
N TRP A 101 -20.33 -1.15 5.46
CA TRP A 101 -19.09 -1.71 6.01
C TRP A 101 -19.07 -3.24 5.99
N ASP A 102 -20.14 -3.90 6.44
CA ASP A 102 -20.20 -5.36 6.51
C ASP A 102 -20.34 -5.99 5.12
N GLU A 103 -21.09 -5.37 4.21
CA GLU A 103 -21.16 -5.77 2.80
C GLU A 103 -19.77 -5.76 2.14
N GLN A 104 -19.00 -4.68 2.32
CA GLN A 104 -17.63 -4.62 1.80
C GLN A 104 -16.73 -5.66 2.47
N ARG A 105 -16.81 -5.80 3.79
CA ARG A 105 -16.00 -6.76 4.55
C ARG A 105 -16.21 -8.19 4.06
N ARG A 106 -17.46 -8.58 3.78
CA ARG A 106 -17.81 -9.92 3.25
C ARG A 106 -17.31 -10.17 1.83
N SER A 107 -17.01 -9.11 1.07
CA SER A 107 -16.57 -9.23 -0.33
C SER A 107 -15.06 -9.47 -0.52
N MET A 108 -14.28 -9.48 0.57
CA MET A 108 -12.82 -9.49 0.52
C MET A 108 -12.21 -10.57 1.44
N PRO A 109 -11.01 -11.11 1.10
CA PRO A 109 -10.40 -12.26 1.79
C PRO A 109 -9.47 -11.90 2.97
N TRP A 110 -9.52 -10.68 3.49
CA TRP A 110 -8.62 -10.17 4.53
C TRP A 110 -9.36 -9.52 5.70
N GLY A 111 -8.62 -9.14 6.74
CA GLY A 111 -9.16 -8.60 7.98
C GLY A 111 -9.66 -7.16 7.89
N ALA A 112 -10.29 -6.67 8.95
CA ALA A 112 -10.82 -5.30 8.99
C ALA A 112 -10.66 -4.64 10.36
N LEU A 113 -10.50 -3.33 10.36
CA LEU A 113 -10.72 -2.55 11.57
C LEU A 113 -12.23 -2.62 11.93
N PRO A 114 -12.58 -2.84 13.22
CA PRO A 114 -13.97 -2.80 13.66
C PRO A 114 -14.66 -1.48 13.31
N PHE A 115 -15.93 -1.55 12.91
CA PHE A 115 -16.70 -0.37 12.55
C PHE A 115 -16.73 0.69 13.65
N GLU A 116 -16.79 0.25 14.91
CA GLU A 116 -16.82 1.10 16.10
C GLU A 116 -15.54 1.89 16.34
N HIS A 117 -14.39 1.45 15.77
CA HIS A 117 -13.09 2.07 15.96
C HIS A 117 -12.91 3.34 15.07
N ARG A 118 -13.91 4.22 15.06
CA ARG A 118 -13.95 5.44 14.25
C ARG A 118 -12.79 6.39 14.56
N GLN A 119 -12.46 6.58 15.84
CA GLN A 119 -11.34 7.44 16.24
C GLN A 119 -10.00 6.94 15.72
N ARG A 120 -9.78 5.61 15.72
CA ARG A 120 -8.57 5.02 15.15
C ARG A 120 -8.55 5.18 13.63
N LYS A 121 -9.67 4.95 12.95
CA LYS A 121 -9.82 5.24 11.51
C LYS A 121 -9.40 6.67 11.18
N PHE A 122 -9.90 7.67 11.92
CA PHE A 122 -9.53 9.07 11.72
C PHE A 122 -8.05 9.35 12.01
N SER A 123 -7.50 8.73 13.06
CA SER A 123 -6.08 8.85 13.41
C SER A 123 -5.17 8.29 12.31
N LEU A 124 -5.54 7.15 11.71
CA LEU A 124 -4.85 6.55 10.58
C LEU A 124 -4.92 7.46 9.35
N CYS A 125 -6.09 7.99 8.99
CA CYS A 125 -6.22 8.94 7.88
C CYS A 125 -5.32 10.18 8.09
N ARG A 126 -5.26 10.72 9.31
CA ARG A 126 -4.38 11.87 9.63
C ARG A 126 -2.91 11.51 9.56
N LYS A 127 -2.50 10.40 10.17
CA LYS A 127 -1.09 9.94 10.20
C LYS A 127 -0.54 9.74 8.78
N PHE A 128 -1.33 9.10 7.91
CA PHE A 128 -0.92 8.79 6.54
C PHE A 128 -1.39 9.81 5.50
N LYS A 129 -1.96 10.95 5.93
CA LYS A 129 -2.48 12.01 5.06
C LYS A 129 -3.45 11.50 3.97
N VAL A 130 -4.29 10.53 4.30
CA VAL A 130 -5.27 9.95 3.36
C VAL A 130 -6.43 10.91 3.18
N THR A 131 -6.54 11.51 1.99
CA THR A 131 -7.60 12.46 1.62
C THR A 131 -8.60 11.89 0.61
N THR A 132 -8.26 10.79 -0.08
CA THR A 132 -9.09 10.16 -1.11
C THR A 132 -9.13 8.63 -0.93
N ILE A 133 -10.10 7.98 -1.57
CA ILE A 133 -10.21 6.51 -1.62
C ILE A 133 -10.46 6.07 -3.08
N PRO A 134 -10.00 4.86 -3.50
CA PRO A 134 -9.21 3.92 -2.70
C PRO A 134 -7.79 4.42 -2.42
N THR A 135 -7.23 4.06 -1.27
CA THR A 135 -5.81 4.24 -0.94
C THR A 135 -5.30 2.99 -0.24
N LEU A 136 -4.12 2.52 -0.64
CA LEU A 136 -3.45 1.38 -0.03
C LEU A 136 -2.06 1.82 0.41
N ILE A 137 -1.83 1.82 1.72
CA ILE A 137 -0.51 2.10 2.30
C ILE A 137 0.13 0.77 2.68
N LEU A 138 1.32 0.48 2.16
CA LEU A 138 2.06 -0.73 2.51
C LEU A 138 3.07 -0.42 3.62
N LEU A 139 3.03 -1.23 4.66
CA LEU A 139 3.90 -1.10 5.83
C LEU A 139 4.73 -2.36 6.02
N ASP A 140 5.97 -2.19 6.46
CA ASP A 140 6.66 -3.27 7.19
C ASP A 140 5.97 -3.42 8.55
N SER A 141 5.55 -4.65 8.87
CA SER A 141 4.78 -4.90 10.09
C SER A 141 5.63 -4.95 11.37
N CYS A 142 6.96 -5.06 11.24
CA CYS A 142 7.90 -5.12 12.35
C CYS A 142 8.03 -3.76 13.05
N ASP A 143 8.17 -2.69 12.27
CA ASP A 143 8.42 -1.34 12.75
C ASP A 143 7.40 -0.28 12.28
N THR A 144 6.44 -0.67 11.43
CA THR A 144 5.45 0.21 10.78
C THR A 144 6.05 1.26 9.85
N HIS A 145 7.27 1.02 9.33
CA HIS A 145 7.86 1.82 8.26
C HIS A 145 7.01 1.75 7.00
N VAL A 146 6.89 2.88 6.30
CA VAL A 146 6.07 2.99 5.09
C VAL A 146 6.91 2.57 3.89
N LEU A 147 6.56 1.45 3.27
CA LEU A 147 7.20 0.98 2.05
C LEU A 147 6.69 1.74 0.82
N THR A 148 5.38 1.99 0.76
CA THR A 148 4.78 2.84 -0.28
C THR A 148 3.41 3.37 0.15
N LYS A 149 3.13 4.62 -0.22
CA LYS A 149 1.78 5.20 -0.11
C LYS A 149 0.96 5.06 -1.40
N ASN A 150 1.59 4.61 -2.48
CA ASN A 150 1.00 4.48 -3.81
C ASN A 150 0.58 3.02 -4.11
N GLY A 151 0.19 2.25 -3.08
CA GLY A 151 -0.08 0.83 -3.23
C GLY A 151 -1.18 0.49 -4.24
N VAL A 152 -2.12 1.40 -4.51
CA VAL A 152 -3.13 1.22 -5.58
C VAL A 152 -2.48 1.16 -6.95
N ALA A 153 -1.52 2.06 -7.23
CA ALA A 153 -0.78 2.07 -8.48
C ALA A 153 0.14 0.85 -8.56
N THR A 154 0.89 0.56 -7.49
CA THR A 154 1.78 -0.61 -7.40
C THR A 154 1.06 -1.93 -7.73
N VAL A 155 -0.08 -2.20 -7.09
CA VAL A 155 -0.90 -3.40 -7.36
C VAL A 155 -1.51 -3.36 -8.76
N THR A 156 -1.76 -2.17 -9.29
CA THR A 156 -2.33 -2.01 -10.64
C THR A 156 -1.32 -2.34 -11.73
N GLU A 157 -0.07 -1.94 -11.53
CA GLU A 157 1.05 -2.13 -12.45
C GLU A 157 1.67 -3.52 -12.36
N ASP A 158 1.67 -4.13 -11.16
CA ASP A 158 2.14 -5.49 -10.90
C ASP A 158 1.00 -6.41 -10.41
N PRO A 159 0.04 -6.77 -11.27
CA PRO A 159 -1.14 -7.55 -10.88
C PRO A 159 -0.82 -9.00 -10.48
N HIS A 160 0.40 -9.48 -10.76
CA HIS A 160 0.86 -10.83 -10.44
C HIS A 160 1.86 -10.86 -9.28
N GLY A 161 2.25 -9.71 -8.73
CA GLY A 161 3.17 -9.62 -7.60
C GLY A 161 4.58 -10.10 -7.92
N LEU A 162 5.05 -9.87 -9.15
CA LEU A 162 6.40 -10.25 -9.60
C LEU A 162 7.49 -9.43 -8.91
N GLU A 163 7.19 -8.19 -8.51
CA GLU A 163 8.11 -7.31 -7.79
C GLU A 163 7.84 -7.25 -6.28
N PHE A 164 6.92 -8.08 -5.76
CA PHE A 164 6.66 -8.21 -4.32
C PHE A 164 7.98 -8.56 -3.58
N PRO A 165 8.34 -7.87 -2.47
CA PRO A 165 7.50 -7.07 -1.57
C PRO A 165 7.31 -5.58 -1.91
N TRP A 166 7.71 -5.12 -3.10
CA TRP A 166 7.64 -3.71 -3.51
C TRP A 166 8.34 -2.75 -2.53
N ALA A 167 9.38 -3.23 -1.85
CA ALA A 167 10.24 -2.37 -1.04
C ALA A 167 10.96 -1.35 -1.96
N PRO A 168 11.23 -0.13 -1.48
CA PRO A 168 12.01 0.84 -2.23
C PRO A 168 13.32 0.22 -2.73
N LYS A 169 13.55 0.31 -4.04
CA LYS A 169 14.80 -0.17 -4.63
C LYS A 169 15.93 0.76 -4.16
N PRO A 170 17.11 0.22 -3.78
CA PRO A 170 18.28 1.03 -3.49
C PRO A 170 18.56 1.98 -4.65
N PHE A 171 18.96 3.21 -4.36
CA PHE A 171 19.19 4.24 -5.38
C PHE A 171 20.07 3.74 -6.54
N ALA A 172 21.15 3.03 -6.21
CA ALA A 172 22.06 2.44 -7.20
C ALA A 172 21.37 1.47 -8.18
N GLN A 173 20.36 0.72 -7.73
CA GLN A 173 19.58 -0.14 -8.62
C GLN A 173 18.59 0.67 -9.47
N THR A 174 18.03 1.74 -8.91
CA THR A 174 17.07 2.60 -9.61
C THR A 174 17.71 3.37 -10.77
N ILE A 175 18.95 3.83 -10.60
CA ILE A 175 19.71 4.53 -11.65
C ILE A 175 20.69 3.62 -12.39
N ALA A 176 20.61 2.30 -12.19
CA ALA A 176 21.52 1.35 -12.80
C ALA A 176 21.49 1.47 -14.33
N GLY A 177 22.67 1.67 -14.92
CA GLY A 177 22.84 1.85 -16.35
C GLY A 177 23.71 3.06 -16.68
N PRO A 178 24.00 3.27 -17.96
CA PRO A 178 24.83 4.37 -18.41
C PRO A 178 24.11 5.71 -18.26
N LEU A 179 24.71 6.62 -17.51
CA LEU A 179 24.32 8.01 -17.39
C LEU A 179 24.85 8.81 -18.59
N ILE A 180 24.05 9.72 -19.13
CA ILE A 180 24.43 10.50 -20.31
C ILE A 180 24.78 11.92 -19.87
N ARG A 181 26.01 12.35 -20.16
CA ARG A 181 26.46 13.73 -19.95
C ARG A 181 25.89 14.66 -21.02
N PRO A 182 25.87 15.99 -20.79
CA PRO A 182 25.48 16.96 -21.82
C PRO A 182 26.33 16.88 -23.10
N SER A 183 27.56 16.36 -23.00
CA SER A 183 28.45 16.08 -24.15
C SER A 183 28.00 14.89 -25.01
N GLY A 184 27.01 14.11 -24.58
CA GLY A 184 26.60 12.84 -25.19
C GLY A 184 27.44 11.64 -24.73
N GLU A 185 28.43 11.84 -23.87
CA GLU A 185 29.24 10.78 -23.29
C GLU A 185 28.42 9.93 -22.31
N MET A 186 28.53 8.60 -22.43
CA MET A 186 27.91 7.65 -21.51
C MET A 186 28.91 7.26 -20.41
N THR A 187 28.50 7.38 -19.15
CA THR A 187 29.32 7.04 -17.99
C THR A 187 28.59 6.11 -17.05
N ASP A 188 29.30 5.23 -16.36
CA ASP A 188 28.71 4.39 -15.31
C ASP A 188 28.33 5.21 -14.06
N TYR A 189 27.41 4.69 -13.24
CA TYR A 189 26.96 5.34 -12.01
C TYR A 189 28.06 5.47 -10.95
N GLY A 190 29.15 4.70 -11.02
CA GLY A 190 30.30 4.81 -10.11
C GLY A 190 30.95 6.20 -10.09
N VAL A 191 30.76 7.02 -11.12
CA VAL A 191 31.22 8.44 -11.13
C VAL A 191 30.50 9.31 -10.10
N LEU A 192 29.39 8.83 -9.53
CA LEU A 192 28.61 9.51 -8.50
C LEU A 192 28.96 9.04 -7.09
N GLU A 193 29.95 8.14 -6.91
CA GLU A 193 30.43 7.77 -5.58
C GLU A 193 30.88 9.01 -4.80
N ASP A 194 30.48 9.09 -3.53
CA ASP A 194 30.71 10.21 -2.61
C ASP A 194 30.12 11.58 -3.05
N ALA A 195 29.38 11.64 -4.16
CA ALA A 195 28.72 12.86 -4.62
C ALA A 195 27.40 13.12 -3.87
N HIS A 196 27.05 14.40 -3.73
CA HIS A 196 25.69 14.78 -3.37
C HIS A 196 24.85 14.83 -4.63
N ILE A 197 23.80 14.01 -4.68
CA ILE A 197 23.01 13.80 -5.90
C ILE A 197 21.69 14.57 -5.78
N GLY A 198 21.42 15.44 -6.75
CA GLY A 198 20.12 16.08 -6.95
C GLY A 198 19.41 15.49 -8.15
N LEU A 199 18.14 15.11 -7.99
CA LEU A 199 17.28 14.68 -9.10
C LEU A 199 16.39 15.85 -9.52
N TYR A 200 16.40 16.16 -10.82
CA TYR A 200 15.53 17.17 -11.42
C TYR A 200 14.62 16.50 -12.45
N PHE A 201 13.32 16.55 -12.19
CA PHE A 201 12.30 16.04 -13.10
C PHE A 201 11.65 17.23 -13.81
N SER A 202 11.75 17.26 -15.15
CA SER A 202 11.03 18.23 -15.99
C SER A 202 10.17 17.50 -16.99
N ALA A 203 8.93 17.96 -17.15
CA ALA A 203 8.06 17.57 -18.24
C ALA A 203 7.94 18.75 -19.22
N ASN A 204 8.03 18.49 -20.52
CA ASN A 204 7.74 19.48 -21.54
C ASN A 204 6.40 19.11 -22.18
N TRP A 205 5.35 19.86 -21.85
CA TRP A 205 4.00 19.59 -22.34
C TRP A 205 3.84 20.14 -23.74
N VAL A 206 3.88 19.26 -24.73
CA VAL A 206 3.48 19.61 -26.10
C VAL A 206 1.95 19.59 -26.16
N LEU A 207 1.34 20.76 -26.27
CA LEU A 207 -0.09 20.89 -26.57
C LEU A 207 -0.36 20.47 -28.03
N THR A 208 -0.27 19.18 -28.33
CA THR A 208 -0.93 18.61 -29.49
C THR A 208 -2.29 18.09 -29.04
N ALA A 209 -3.35 18.61 -29.65
CA ALA A 209 -4.70 18.11 -29.44
C ALA A 209 -4.69 16.58 -29.62
N SER A 210 -5.10 15.85 -28.57
CA SER A 210 -5.22 14.39 -28.52
C SER A 210 -3.96 13.59 -28.13
N CYS A 211 -3.51 13.70 -26.88
CA CYS A 211 -3.19 12.53 -26.02
C CYS A 211 -2.75 13.00 -24.63
N MET A 212 -3.51 12.65 -23.60
CA MET A 212 -3.10 12.88 -22.21
C MET A 212 -2.29 11.65 -21.79
N VAL A 213 -0.96 11.73 -21.89
CA VAL A 213 -0.07 10.70 -21.32
C VAL A 213 0.23 11.12 -19.89
N HIS A 214 -0.29 10.35 -18.91
CA HIS A 214 0.05 10.53 -17.50
C HIS A 214 1.46 9.97 -17.30
N VAL A 215 2.40 10.80 -16.86
CA VAL A 215 3.70 10.34 -16.35
C VAL A 215 3.62 10.50 -14.84
N ASP A 216 3.38 9.40 -14.12
CA ASP A 216 3.39 9.40 -12.66
C ASP A 216 4.86 9.32 -12.19
N CYS A 217 5.46 10.48 -11.92
CA CYS A 217 6.71 10.57 -11.18
C CYS A 217 6.38 10.60 -9.67
N ALA A 218 6.36 9.45 -9.02
CA ALA A 218 6.35 9.39 -7.57
C ALA A 218 7.38 8.37 -7.08
N ALA A 219 8.59 8.86 -6.80
CA ALA A 219 9.61 8.13 -6.04
C ALA A 219 9.71 8.77 -4.65
N GLU A 220 9.19 8.11 -3.61
CA GLU A 220 9.61 8.38 -2.23
C GLU A 220 10.89 7.55 -2.00
N LEU A 221 12.06 8.19 -2.05
CA LEU A 221 13.33 7.60 -1.64
C LEU A 221 13.61 8.07 -0.21
N ASP A 222 13.52 7.17 0.75
CA ASP A 222 13.93 7.40 2.13
C ASP A 222 15.43 7.17 2.24
N ASN A 223 16.19 8.18 2.68
CA ASN A 223 17.60 8.01 3.00
C ASN A 223 18.03 8.99 4.10
N ASP A 224 18.34 8.42 5.27
CA ASP A 224 19.02 9.08 6.38
C ASP A 224 20.41 9.56 5.94
N LYS A 225 20.45 10.78 5.36
CA LYS A 225 21.55 11.77 5.32
C LYS A 225 21.49 12.73 4.13
N ALA A 226 20.49 12.66 3.26
CA ALA A 226 20.28 13.67 2.23
C ALA A 226 19.14 14.62 2.64
N HIS A 227 19.44 15.90 2.88
CA HIS A 227 18.41 16.94 2.90
C HIS A 227 17.90 17.14 1.47
N VAL A 228 16.83 16.44 1.11
CA VAL A 228 16.07 16.67 -0.12
C VAL A 228 15.10 17.81 0.15
N GLN A 229 15.30 18.94 -0.53
CA GLN A 229 14.37 20.07 -0.48
C GLN A 229 13.34 19.88 -1.60
N GLU A 230 12.10 19.58 -1.21
CA GLU A 230 10.96 19.46 -2.11
C GLU A 230 10.63 20.85 -2.72
N ILE A 231 10.70 21.01 -4.04
CA ILE A 231 10.16 22.18 -4.74
C ILE A 231 8.82 21.76 -5.34
N ALA A 232 7.75 21.96 -4.57
CA ALA A 232 6.38 21.82 -5.06
C ALA A 232 6.02 23.03 -5.92
N PHE A 233 5.77 22.83 -7.21
CA PHE A 233 5.18 23.87 -8.07
C PHE A 233 3.66 23.92 -7.86
N GLY A 234 3.22 24.98 -7.18
CA GLY A 234 1.80 25.31 -7.02
C GLY A 234 1.16 25.73 -8.34
N ARG A 235 -0.02 25.18 -8.60
CA ARG A 235 -0.89 25.52 -9.73
C ARG A 235 -1.46 26.94 -9.54
N PHE A 236 -1.08 27.88 -10.41
CA PHE A 236 -1.84 29.12 -10.59
C PHE A 236 -3.07 28.82 -11.47
N VAL A 237 -4.25 29.09 -10.94
CA VAL A 237 -5.50 29.15 -11.70
C VAL A 237 -5.69 30.62 -12.09
N LEU A 238 -5.79 30.89 -13.38
CA LEU A 238 -6.50 32.05 -13.93
C LEU A 238 -7.73 31.54 -14.66
#